data_AF-A0A3D3UY96-F1
#
_entry.id   AF-A0A3D3UY96-F1
#
_cell.length_a   1.000
_cell.length_b   1.000
_cell.length_c   1.000
_cell.angle_alpha   90.00
_cell.angle_beta   90.00
_cell.angle_gamma   90.00
#
_symmetry.space_group_name_H-M   'P 1'
#
loop_
_entity.id
_entity.type
_entity.pdbx_description
1 polymer ?
#
loop_
_entity_poly.entity_id
_entity_poly.type
_entity_poly.pdbx_seq_one_letter_code
_entity_poly.pdbx_strand_id
1 'polypeptide(L)'
;MSDYIVLVKQVPDVSQITDNAFDPETGTLVRARLASVINELDAQALAFANMMKKISDDKKARIIALTMGPPMAEEVLRYSLSRAADQVVLLTDRALGGADTWATANPLAYAIRKITKDQLKCGDDYYVVSGMQSVDGDTAQVPAQIAEELGLPCIAYVTGAEYKKKRFEFTRIISGGSQTVATKKLPAVITVAKYEYPLFATFGRTRWANKTELVQWGADDIKATHIGAKGSKTAVIRVFPPGKSTRKSQQLSDVKSLANVLMDSVKSGNGEAGQGEDAKAGSYVLPDKRKDKFQRIFEATKKEQDDYEFLLEKIKELGIKSAAEIDDSVKARILEATGKRIHKKTLDDMIDGFKATKPAFKGEVWVVAEHSDGVVHPATFELTGKARELADSLETKVGVCIAGDNVGHMAEELIAAGADSVYAIEHKLLKEFDPTAYRKAVSDAIDKYVPQIVLYAATPQGRMLAPMVSYRVHCGLTADCTGLDIRDSSRKSDIGLLLQTRPALGGNVMATIRTKNSKSQMATARPGVMKRIPPDASRKGKVVKHKVDLSEEDVSLEIIQTELGSGDVNFGAEVVVSG
;
A
#
# COMPACT_ATOMS: atom_id res chain seq x y z
N MET A 1 -9.38 23.56 -23.23
CA MET A 1 -7.99 23.53 -23.66
C MET A 1 -7.20 23.01 -22.50
N SER A 2 -6.83 21.72 -22.51
CA SER A 2 -6.37 21.03 -21.30
C SER A 2 -4.86 20.89 -21.28
N ASP A 3 -4.20 21.42 -20.25
CA ASP A 3 -2.78 21.18 -20.00
C ASP A 3 -2.56 19.85 -19.25
N TYR A 4 -1.36 19.27 -19.34
CA TYR A 4 -1.03 17.96 -18.76
C TYR A 4 0.19 18.04 -17.85
N ILE A 5 0.08 17.53 -16.63
CA ILE A 5 1.21 17.36 -15.70
C ILE A 5 1.47 15.86 -15.58
N VAL A 6 2.59 15.39 -16.12
CA VAL A 6 2.96 13.97 -16.10
C VAL A 6 3.92 13.70 -14.95
N LEU A 7 3.50 12.84 -14.02
CA LEU A 7 4.36 12.40 -12.93
C LEU A 7 5.26 11.27 -13.45
N VAL A 8 6.58 11.47 -13.33
CA VAL A 8 7.58 10.48 -13.72
C VAL A 8 8.50 10.18 -12.55
N LYS A 9 8.93 8.93 -12.45
CA LYS A 9 9.85 8.47 -11.40
C LYS A 9 11.04 7.74 -12.01
N GLN A 10 12.22 8.04 -11.47
CA GLN A 10 13.42 7.24 -11.69
C GLN A 10 13.41 6.04 -10.76
N VAL A 11 13.62 4.85 -11.32
CA VAL A 11 13.63 3.57 -10.60
C VAL A 11 14.88 2.77 -10.98
N PRO A 12 15.39 1.91 -10.09
CA PRO A 12 16.40 0.93 -10.49
C PRO A 12 15.79 -0.03 -11.53
N ASP A 13 16.59 -0.43 -12.51
CA ASP A 13 16.20 -1.45 -13.49
C ASP A 13 16.15 -2.83 -12.82
N VAL A 14 14.94 -3.22 -12.41
CA VAL A 14 14.69 -4.50 -11.74
C VAL A 14 14.85 -5.71 -12.68
N SER A 15 14.83 -5.50 -14.01
CA SER A 15 15.01 -6.59 -14.98
C SER A 15 16.46 -7.07 -15.06
N GLN A 16 17.41 -6.22 -14.61
CA GLN A 16 18.84 -6.51 -14.59
C GLN A 16 19.36 -6.89 -13.20
N ILE A 17 18.47 -7.27 -12.28
CA ILE A 17 18.88 -7.82 -10.98
C ILE A 17 19.53 -9.18 -11.22
N THR A 18 20.86 -9.19 -11.19
CA THR A 18 21.68 -10.41 -11.19
C THR A 18 21.90 -10.90 -9.76
N ASP A 19 22.28 -12.16 -9.57
CA ASP A 19 22.63 -12.71 -8.25
C ASP A 19 23.71 -11.88 -7.53
N ASN A 20 24.60 -11.24 -8.31
CA ASN A 20 25.65 -10.35 -7.83
C ASN A 20 25.14 -8.99 -7.29
N ALA A 21 23.86 -8.69 -7.45
CA ALA A 21 23.24 -7.51 -6.88
C ALA A 21 22.91 -7.70 -5.39
N PHE A 22 22.99 -8.93 -4.86
CA PHE A 22 22.82 -9.21 -3.45
C PHE A 22 24.16 -9.32 -2.73
N ASP A 23 24.22 -8.73 -1.54
CA ASP A 23 25.29 -8.94 -0.59
C ASP A 23 25.28 -10.41 -0.13
N PRO A 24 26.35 -11.19 -0.35
CA PRO A 24 26.37 -12.63 -0.06
C PRO A 24 26.26 -12.98 1.43
N GLU A 25 26.64 -12.07 2.33
CA GLU A 25 26.66 -12.31 3.78
C GLU A 25 25.32 -11.92 4.42
N THR A 26 24.72 -10.83 3.95
CA THR A 26 23.49 -10.27 4.53
C THR A 26 22.24 -10.57 3.70
N GLY A 27 22.41 -11.04 2.47
CA GLY A 27 21.32 -11.27 1.51
C GLY A 27 20.61 -9.98 1.07
N THR A 28 21.19 -8.80 1.31
CA THR A 28 20.55 -7.50 1.00
C THR A 28 20.95 -6.97 -0.36
N LEU A 29 20.03 -6.28 -1.05
CA LEU A 29 20.27 -5.74 -2.38
C LEU A 29 21.18 -4.50 -2.35
N VAL A 30 22.31 -4.55 -3.06
CA VAL A 30 23.25 -3.44 -3.28
C VAL A 30 22.77 -2.58 -4.46
N ARG A 31 21.90 -1.61 -4.15
CA ARG A 31 21.25 -0.73 -5.15
C ARG A 31 22.22 0.06 -6.04
N ALA A 32 23.44 0.34 -5.59
CA ALA A 32 24.43 1.08 -6.35
C ALA A 32 24.91 0.36 -7.64
N ARG A 33 24.61 -0.94 -7.78
CA ARG A 33 25.02 -1.74 -8.94
C ARG A 33 23.99 -1.77 -10.06
N LEU A 34 22.81 -1.17 -9.87
CA LEU A 34 21.73 -1.17 -10.85
C LEU A 34 21.69 0.14 -11.62
N ALA A 35 21.56 0.05 -12.94
CA ALA A 35 21.25 1.20 -13.77
C ALA A 35 19.90 1.80 -13.32
N SER A 36 19.80 3.12 -13.35
CA SER A 36 18.55 3.83 -13.08
C SER A 36 17.86 4.14 -14.41
N VAL A 37 16.57 3.86 -14.49
CA VAL A 37 15.74 4.06 -15.69
C VAL A 37 14.47 4.83 -15.31
N ILE A 38 13.79 5.38 -16.31
CA ILE A 38 12.42 5.83 -16.10
C ILE A 38 11.53 4.63 -15.79
N ASN A 39 10.63 4.76 -14.83
CA ASN A 39 9.60 3.76 -14.61
C ASN A 39 8.80 3.52 -15.90
N GLU A 40 8.67 2.28 -16.32
CA GLU A 40 8.06 1.94 -17.62
C GLU A 40 6.61 2.45 -17.72
N LEU A 41 5.83 2.27 -16.65
CA LEU A 41 4.45 2.76 -16.59
C LEU A 41 4.35 4.29 -16.66
N ASP A 42 5.37 5.02 -16.19
CA ASP A 42 5.41 6.47 -16.31
C ASP A 42 5.79 6.91 -17.73
N ALA A 43 6.64 6.14 -18.42
CA ALA A 43 6.90 6.35 -19.84
C ALA A 43 5.65 6.10 -20.70
N GLN A 44 4.83 5.10 -20.33
CA GLN A 44 3.51 4.86 -20.93
C GLN A 44 2.54 6.01 -20.60
N ALA A 45 2.56 6.55 -19.38
CA ALA A 45 1.75 7.71 -18.99
C ALA A 45 2.12 8.97 -19.78
N LEU A 46 3.40 9.22 -20.03
CA LEU A 46 3.87 10.29 -20.90
C LEU A 46 3.37 10.12 -22.34
N ALA A 47 3.40 8.88 -22.84
CA ALA A 47 2.87 8.55 -24.17
C ALA A 47 1.36 8.74 -24.26
N PHE A 48 0.64 8.34 -23.21
CA PHE A 48 -0.80 8.51 -23.09
C PHE A 48 -1.20 9.99 -23.05
N ALA A 49 -0.52 10.83 -22.26
CA ALA A 49 -0.76 12.27 -22.21
C ALA A 49 -0.56 12.95 -23.59
N ASN A 50 0.48 12.54 -24.33
CA ASN A 50 0.69 13.01 -25.69
C ASN A 50 -0.39 12.54 -26.67
N MET A 51 -0.92 11.32 -26.49
CA MET A 51 -2.08 10.85 -27.25
C MET A 51 -3.31 11.70 -26.94
N MET A 52 -3.62 11.95 -25.67
CA MET A 52 -4.73 12.82 -25.23
C MET A 52 -4.65 14.22 -25.86
N LYS A 53 -3.45 14.83 -25.85
CA LYS A 53 -3.17 16.11 -26.52
C LYS A 53 -3.49 16.07 -28.01
N LYS A 54 -3.16 14.98 -28.70
CA LYS A 54 -3.41 14.82 -30.14
C LYS A 54 -4.90 14.64 -30.45
N ILE A 55 -5.60 13.78 -29.73
CA ILE A 55 -7.02 13.48 -30.00
C ILE A 55 -7.95 14.64 -29.63
N SER A 56 -7.53 15.53 -28.74
CA SER A 56 -8.26 16.76 -28.42
C SER A 56 -8.05 17.90 -29.44
N ASP A 57 -7.11 17.74 -30.38
CA ASP A 57 -6.65 18.75 -31.35
C ASP A 57 -6.26 20.09 -30.70
N ASP A 58 -5.83 20.05 -29.43
CA ASP A 58 -5.41 21.25 -28.71
C ASP A 58 -3.93 21.55 -28.96
N LYS A 59 -3.68 22.41 -29.94
CA LYS A 59 -2.33 22.84 -30.29
C LYS A 59 -1.66 23.71 -29.22
N LYS A 60 -2.41 24.24 -28.25
CA LYS A 60 -1.90 25.09 -27.16
C LYS A 60 -1.61 24.31 -25.89
N ALA A 61 -2.17 23.11 -25.75
CA ALA A 61 -1.92 22.24 -24.61
C ALA A 61 -0.42 21.96 -24.43
N ARG A 62 0.06 22.02 -23.19
CA ARG A 62 1.44 21.71 -22.81
C ARG A 62 1.51 20.46 -21.97
N ILE A 63 2.62 19.75 -22.10
CA ILE A 63 2.96 18.59 -21.26
C ILE A 63 4.13 18.99 -20.36
N ILE A 64 3.92 19.00 -19.06
CA ILE A 64 4.94 19.27 -18.05
C ILE A 64 5.27 17.96 -17.33
N ALA A 65 6.50 17.46 -17.45
CA ALA A 65 6.92 16.31 -16.66
C ALA A 65 7.48 16.75 -15.30
N LEU A 66 6.96 16.18 -14.22
CA LEU A 66 7.33 16.47 -12.83
C LEU A 66 7.90 15.21 -12.19
N THR A 67 9.07 15.34 -11.56
CA THR A 67 9.65 14.26 -10.75
C THR A 67 10.12 14.77 -9.40
N MET A 68 10.10 13.89 -8.40
CA MET A 68 10.74 14.11 -7.09
C MET A 68 11.84 13.08 -6.91
N GLY A 69 13.07 13.54 -6.68
CA GLY A 69 14.20 12.62 -6.56
C GLY A 69 15.54 13.30 -6.32
N PRO A 70 16.62 12.50 -6.20
CA PRO A 70 17.98 13.03 -6.17
C PRO A 70 18.33 13.78 -7.47
N PRO A 71 19.43 14.55 -7.51
CA PRO A 71 19.82 15.30 -8.72
C PRO A 71 19.94 14.45 -9.99
N MET A 72 20.35 13.19 -9.86
CA MET A 72 20.43 12.24 -10.99
C MET A 72 19.07 11.93 -11.65
N ALA A 73 17.94 12.23 -11.00
CA ALA A 73 16.61 12.12 -11.60
C ALA A 73 16.38 13.13 -12.72
N GLU A 74 17.28 14.11 -12.92
CA GLU A 74 17.32 14.92 -14.14
C GLU A 74 17.35 14.06 -15.41
N GLU A 75 17.99 12.89 -15.39
CA GLU A 75 18.09 12.01 -16.56
C GLU A 75 16.71 11.60 -17.10
N VAL A 76 15.76 11.25 -16.21
CA VAL A 76 14.40 10.86 -16.64
C VAL A 76 13.58 12.05 -17.13
N LEU A 77 13.89 13.27 -16.67
CA LEU A 77 13.30 14.49 -17.18
C LEU A 77 13.84 14.85 -18.58
N ARG A 78 15.16 14.72 -18.80
CA ARG A 78 15.77 14.88 -20.13
C ARG A 78 15.19 13.87 -21.11
N TYR A 79 15.02 12.63 -20.68
CA TYR A 79 14.30 11.61 -21.44
C TYR A 79 12.86 12.04 -21.78
N SER A 80 12.13 12.59 -20.82
CA SER A 80 10.76 13.07 -21.03
C SER A 80 10.69 14.22 -22.06
N LEU A 81 11.60 15.19 -21.99
CA LEU A 81 11.75 16.28 -22.98
C LEU A 81 12.06 15.74 -24.38
N SER A 82 12.94 14.73 -24.46
CA SER A 82 13.35 14.16 -25.74
C SER A 82 12.20 13.49 -26.53
N ARG A 83 11.10 13.17 -25.83
CA ARG A 83 9.93 12.48 -26.39
C ARG A 83 8.75 13.42 -26.62
N ALA A 84 8.14 13.91 -25.54
CA ALA A 84 6.87 14.63 -25.61
C ALA A 84 6.70 15.77 -24.60
N ALA A 85 7.47 15.83 -23.52
CA ALA A 85 7.35 16.92 -22.56
C ALA A 85 7.80 18.24 -23.19
N ASP A 86 7.04 19.30 -22.96
CA ASP A 86 7.32 20.66 -23.37
C ASP A 86 8.15 21.39 -22.30
N GLN A 87 7.93 21.06 -21.02
CA GLN A 87 8.67 21.58 -19.87
C GLN A 87 8.89 20.48 -18.82
N VAL A 88 9.83 20.71 -17.91
CA VAL A 88 10.15 19.77 -16.83
C VAL A 88 10.40 20.49 -15.51
N VAL A 89 9.99 19.85 -14.42
CA VAL A 89 10.24 20.30 -13.06
C VAL A 89 10.88 19.17 -12.26
N LEU A 90 12.04 19.46 -11.66
CA LEU A 90 12.73 18.59 -10.72
C LEU A 90 12.51 19.11 -9.31
N LEU A 91 11.84 18.32 -8.49
CA LEU A 91 11.75 18.55 -7.06
C LEU A 91 12.89 17.77 -6.37
N THR A 92 13.93 18.48 -5.92
CA THR A 92 15.14 17.86 -5.38
C THR A 92 15.66 18.59 -4.15
N ASP A 93 15.72 17.86 -3.03
CA ASP A 93 16.18 18.35 -1.74
C ASP A 93 16.51 17.14 -0.84
N ARG A 94 17.55 17.24 -0.01
CA ARG A 94 17.85 16.22 1.00
C ARG A 94 16.72 16.06 2.02
N ALA A 95 15.97 17.12 2.30
CA ALA A 95 14.83 17.10 3.21
C ALA A 95 13.67 16.21 2.74
N LEU A 96 13.60 15.92 1.43
CA LEU A 96 12.60 15.03 0.82
C LEU A 96 13.02 13.55 0.91
N GLY A 97 14.25 13.26 1.33
CA GLY A 97 14.80 11.91 1.41
C GLY A 97 14.11 11.01 2.45
N GLY A 98 14.06 9.72 2.15
CA GLY A 98 13.46 8.71 3.04
C GLY A 98 11.95 8.82 3.19
N ALA A 99 11.28 9.47 2.24
CA ALA A 99 9.83 9.58 2.18
C ALA A 99 9.16 8.23 1.86
N ASP A 100 8.06 7.96 2.55
CA ASP A 100 7.04 7.01 2.14
C ASP A 100 6.05 7.63 1.15
N THR A 101 4.97 6.92 0.82
CA THR A 101 3.98 7.38 -0.16
C THR A 101 3.28 8.67 0.28
N TRP A 102 2.91 8.79 1.56
CA TRP A 102 2.33 10.01 2.12
C TRP A 102 3.26 11.21 1.93
N ALA A 103 4.52 11.08 2.37
CA ALA A 103 5.53 12.13 2.30
C ALA A 103 6.11 12.34 0.89
N THR A 104 5.66 11.56 -0.09
CA THR A 104 5.91 11.75 -1.52
C THR A 104 4.74 12.46 -2.19
N ALA A 105 3.51 12.05 -1.89
CA ALA A 105 2.30 12.65 -2.44
C ALA A 105 2.13 14.11 -2.03
N ASN A 106 2.38 14.44 -0.75
CA ASN A 106 2.26 15.80 -0.24
C ASN A 106 3.15 16.81 -1.00
N PRO A 107 4.48 16.64 -1.09
CA PRO A 107 5.31 17.59 -1.82
C PRO A 107 5.02 17.65 -3.34
N LEU A 108 4.65 16.52 -3.96
CA LEU A 108 4.24 16.51 -5.37
C LEU A 108 2.95 17.31 -5.59
N ALA A 109 1.96 17.20 -4.71
CA ALA A 109 0.74 17.99 -4.79
C ALA A 109 1.00 19.50 -4.65
N TYR A 110 1.91 19.90 -3.75
CA TYR A 110 2.31 21.31 -3.63
C TYR A 110 3.05 21.80 -4.88
N ALA A 111 3.92 20.97 -5.47
CA ALA A 111 4.56 21.27 -6.75
C ALA A 111 3.52 21.40 -7.89
N ILE A 112 2.50 20.55 -7.94
CA ILE A 112 1.39 20.66 -8.91
C ILE A 112 0.67 22.00 -8.76
N ARG A 113 0.29 22.40 -7.53
CA ARG A 113 -0.35 23.71 -7.26
C ARG A 113 0.54 24.88 -7.72
N LYS A 114 1.86 24.75 -7.54
CA LYS A 114 2.83 25.76 -7.98
C LYS A 114 2.95 25.80 -9.51
N ILE A 115 3.01 24.65 -10.18
CA ILE A 115 3.02 24.55 -11.65
C ILE A 115 1.76 25.19 -12.25
N THR A 116 0.58 24.86 -11.72
CA THR A 116 -0.68 25.36 -12.27
C THR A 116 -0.79 26.87 -12.12
N LYS A 117 -0.37 27.41 -10.97
CA LYS A 117 -0.35 28.85 -10.69
C LYS A 117 0.69 29.62 -11.49
N ASP A 118 1.94 29.16 -11.49
CA ASP A 118 3.08 29.93 -11.99
C ASP A 118 3.33 29.70 -13.49
N GLN A 119 3.15 28.47 -13.97
CA GLN A 119 3.51 28.07 -15.34
C GLN A 119 2.30 27.91 -16.25
N LEU A 120 1.26 27.19 -15.80
CA LEU A 120 0.15 26.86 -16.70
C LEU A 120 -0.83 28.02 -16.88
N LYS A 121 -1.25 28.69 -15.80
CA LYS A 121 -2.28 29.75 -15.84
C LYS A 121 -3.57 29.32 -16.57
N CYS A 122 -3.86 28.01 -16.55
CA CYS A 122 -4.97 27.37 -17.25
C CYS A 122 -6.26 27.31 -16.42
N GLY A 123 -6.24 27.79 -15.17
CA GLY A 123 -7.33 27.53 -14.22
C GLY A 123 -7.45 26.03 -13.95
N ASP A 124 -8.69 25.53 -13.99
CA ASP A 124 -9.03 24.14 -13.66
C ASP A 124 -8.95 23.18 -14.86
N ASP A 125 -8.58 23.66 -16.05
CA ASP A 125 -8.53 22.86 -17.27
C ASP A 125 -7.17 22.14 -17.42
N TYR A 126 -6.91 21.15 -16.56
CA TYR A 126 -5.72 20.29 -16.65
C TYR A 126 -5.93 18.87 -16.13
N TYR A 127 -5.04 17.97 -16.55
CA TYR A 127 -4.97 16.59 -16.05
C TYR A 127 -3.60 16.31 -15.43
N VAL A 128 -3.59 15.62 -14.30
CA VAL A 128 -2.38 15.01 -13.75
C VAL A 128 -2.36 13.55 -14.21
N VAL A 129 -1.32 13.14 -14.91
CA VAL A 129 -1.22 11.79 -15.51
C VAL A 129 -0.01 11.07 -14.92
N SER A 130 -0.17 9.83 -14.48
CA SER A 130 0.93 9.02 -13.94
C SER A 130 0.82 7.58 -14.41
N GLY A 131 1.91 6.80 -14.28
CA GLY A 131 1.79 5.34 -14.30
C GLY A 131 0.94 4.85 -13.11
N MET A 132 0.35 3.66 -13.23
CA MET A 132 -0.44 3.09 -12.12
C MET A 132 0.40 2.79 -10.87
N GLN A 133 1.67 2.40 -11.04
CA GLN A 133 2.60 2.11 -9.96
C GLN A 133 4.05 2.21 -10.45
N SER A 134 5.00 2.18 -9.53
CA SER A 134 6.42 2.10 -9.84
C SER A 134 7.00 0.74 -9.44
N VAL A 135 7.86 0.15 -10.26
CA VAL A 135 8.37 -1.23 -10.08
C VAL A 135 9.25 -1.45 -8.85
N ASP A 136 9.78 -0.37 -8.27
CA ASP A 136 10.60 -0.44 -7.06
C ASP A 136 9.76 -0.62 -5.80
N GLY A 137 8.68 0.15 -5.71
CA GLY A 137 7.79 0.21 -4.56
C GLY A 137 6.51 -0.59 -4.75
N ASP A 138 6.02 -0.80 -5.96
CA ASP A 138 4.77 -1.51 -6.30
C ASP A 138 3.57 -1.13 -5.39
N THR A 139 3.49 0.14 -4.97
CA THR A 139 2.48 0.59 -4.01
C THR A 139 1.14 0.94 -4.66
N ALA A 140 1.17 1.54 -5.86
CA ALA A 140 0.01 2.14 -6.52
C ALA A 140 -0.73 3.22 -5.69
N GLN A 141 -0.07 3.84 -4.69
CA GLN A 141 -0.75 4.74 -3.73
C GLN A 141 -0.59 6.23 -4.05
N VAL A 142 0.57 6.65 -4.56
CA VAL A 142 0.95 8.07 -4.65
C VAL A 142 -0.05 8.91 -5.46
N PRO A 143 -0.53 8.48 -6.64
CA PRO A 143 -1.47 9.29 -7.42
C PRO A 143 -2.81 9.51 -6.71
N ALA A 144 -3.36 8.48 -6.05
CA ALA A 144 -4.60 8.58 -5.30
C ALA A 144 -4.45 9.49 -4.05
N GLN A 145 -3.30 9.44 -3.39
CA GLN A 145 -2.99 10.37 -2.29
C GLN A 145 -2.81 11.81 -2.77
N ILE A 146 -2.21 12.02 -3.96
CA ILE A 146 -2.14 13.35 -4.60
C ILE A 146 -3.55 13.85 -4.91
N ALA A 147 -4.42 12.99 -5.44
CA ALA A 147 -5.80 13.35 -5.72
C ALA A 147 -6.56 13.81 -4.46
N GLU A 148 -6.41 13.08 -3.34
CA GLU A 148 -7.03 13.50 -2.07
C GLU A 148 -6.42 14.81 -1.54
N GLU A 149 -5.09 14.97 -1.56
CA GLU A 149 -4.43 16.22 -1.14
C GLU A 149 -4.89 17.41 -1.98
N LEU A 150 -5.06 17.25 -3.29
CA LEU A 150 -5.52 18.31 -4.19
C LEU A 150 -7.05 18.49 -4.19
N GLY A 151 -7.81 17.56 -3.59
CA GLY A 151 -9.28 17.56 -3.65
C GLY A 151 -9.84 17.25 -5.05
N LEU A 152 -9.13 16.42 -5.84
CA LEU A 152 -9.46 16.14 -7.23
C LEU A 152 -10.06 14.74 -7.43
N PRO A 153 -10.94 14.56 -8.44
CA PRO A 153 -11.29 13.24 -8.96
C PRO A 153 -10.05 12.43 -9.35
N CYS A 154 -10.13 11.11 -9.14
CA CYS A 154 -9.10 10.17 -9.56
C CYS A 154 -9.72 9.05 -10.41
N ILE A 155 -9.25 8.86 -11.64
CA ILE A 155 -9.59 7.70 -12.47
C ILE A 155 -8.35 6.80 -12.53
N ALA A 156 -8.40 5.71 -11.77
CA ALA A 156 -7.33 4.72 -11.75
C ALA A 156 -7.50 3.67 -12.86
N TYR A 157 -6.38 3.04 -13.22
CA TYR A 157 -6.32 1.90 -14.15
C TYR A 157 -6.84 2.16 -15.56
N VAL A 158 -6.57 3.36 -16.08
CA VAL A 158 -6.94 3.75 -17.44
C VAL A 158 -6.12 2.97 -18.47
N THR A 159 -6.80 2.48 -19.49
CA THR A 159 -6.23 1.78 -20.65
C THR A 159 -6.51 2.50 -21.97
N GLY A 160 -7.52 3.38 -22.00
CA GLY A 160 -7.93 4.12 -23.18
C GLY A 160 -8.57 5.47 -22.86
N ALA A 161 -8.54 6.39 -23.83
CA ALA A 161 -9.28 7.64 -23.76
C ALA A 161 -9.83 7.99 -25.14
N GLU A 162 -11.05 8.52 -25.15
CA GLU A 162 -11.69 9.11 -26.32
C GLU A 162 -12.06 10.56 -26.01
N TYR A 163 -12.00 11.44 -27.02
CA TYR A 163 -12.39 12.83 -26.87
C TYR A 163 -13.72 13.08 -27.60
N LYS A 164 -14.80 13.22 -26.83
CA LYS A 164 -16.16 13.37 -27.33
C LYS A 164 -16.84 14.54 -26.62
N LYS A 165 -17.67 15.30 -27.33
CA LYS A 165 -18.46 16.41 -26.75
C LYS A 165 -17.62 17.39 -25.89
N LYS A 166 -16.38 17.68 -26.32
CA LYS A 166 -15.41 18.55 -25.63
C LYS A 166 -14.96 18.06 -24.23
N ARG A 167 -15.01 16.74 -23.99
CA ARG A 167 -14.50 16.10 -22.77
C ARG A 167 -13.82 14.78 -23.10
N PHE A 168 -13.01 14.28 -22.16
CA PHE A 168 -12.46 12.93 -22.24
C PHE A 168 -13.40 11.91 -21.59
N GLU A 169 -13.57 10.78 -22.26
CA GLU A 169 -14.19 9.56 -21.74
C GLU A 169 -13.08 8.50 -21.67
N PHE A 170 -12.88 7.91 -20.49
CA PHE A 170 -11.77 7.01 -20.20
C PHE A 170 -12.27 5.58 -20.01
N THR A 171 -11.59 4.63 -20.64
CA THR A 171 -11.77 3.20 -20.35
C THR A 171 -10.82 2.81 -19.23
N ARG A 172 -11.37 2.25 -18.14
CA ARG A 172 -10.61 1.77 -16.97
C ARG A 172 -10.89 0.30 -16.67
N ILE A 173 -9.92 -0.36 -16.04
CA ILE A 173 -10.06 -1.72 -15.52
C ILE A 173 -10.87 -1.69 -14.22
N ILE A 174 -11.83 -2.61 -14.10
CA ILE A 174 -12.54 -2.92 -12.86
C ILE A 174 -12.42 -4.42 -12.56
N SER A 175 -12.80 -4.84 -11.36
CA SER A 175 -12.91 -6.26 -11.04
C SER A 175 -13.91 -6.93 -11.99
N GLY A 176 -13.45 -7.93 -12.76
CA GLY A 176 -14.30 -8.69 -13.69
C GLY A 176 -14.56 -8.04 -15.05
N GLY A 177 -13.98 -6.88 -15.36
CA GLY A 177 -14.24 -6.23 -16.66
C GLY A 177 -13.63 -4.85 -16.84
N SER A 178 -14.32 -4.01 -17.59
CA SER A 178 -13.93 -2.62 -17.85
C SER A 178 -15.11 -1.66 -17.75
N GLN A 179 -14.81 -0.39 -17.50
CA GLN A 179 -15.80 0.68 -17.46
C GLN A 179 -15.33 1.87 -18.27
N THR A 180 -16.25 2.50 -19.00
CA THR A 180 -16.07 3.82 -19.60
C THR A 180 -16.64 4.87 -18.67
N VAL A 181 -15.81 5.80 -18.23
CA VAL A 181 -16.16 6.85 -17.26
C VAL A 181 -15.70 8.23 -17.73
N ALA A 182 -16.38 9.26 -17.28
CA ALA A 182 -15.94 10.66 -17.41
C ALA A 182 -15.91 11.34 -16.05
N THR A 183 -15.06 12.34 -15.88
CA THR A 183 -15.02 13.15 -14.67
C THR A 183 -16.12 14.20 -14.71
N LYS A 184 -16.89 14.35 -13.62
CA LYS A 184 -17.91 15.41 -13.49
C LYS A 184 -17.29 16.81 -13.33
N LYS A 185 -16.08 16.89 -12.78
CA LYS A 185 -15.33 18.13 -12.53
C LYS A 185 -13.89 17.98 -13.01
N LEU A 186 -13.32 19.09 -13.48
CA LEU A 186 -11.88 19.23 -13.72
C LEU A 186 -11.29 20.15 -12.66
N PRO A 187 -10.00 20.02 -12.34
CA PRO A 187 -9.01 19.11 -12.93
C PRO A 187 -9.12 17.67 -12.38
N ALA A 188 -8.40 16.71 -12.97
CA ALA A 188 -8.47 15.30 -12.54
C ALA A 188 -7.12 14.57 -12.59
N VAL A 189 -6.96 13.56 -11.72
CA VAL A 189 -5.80 12.66 -11.70
C VAL A 189 -6.14 11.37 -12.45
N ILE A 190 -5.27 10.96 -13.35
CA ILE A 190 -5.41 9.78 -14.20
C ILE A 190 -4.22 8.85 -13.96
N THR A 191 -4.47 7.57 -13.65
CA THR A 191 -3.41 6.56 -13.59
C THR A 191 -3.51 5.60 -14.76
N VAL A 192 -2.42 5.45 -15.51
CA VAL A 192 -2.37 4.63 -16.71
C VAL A 192 -1.90 3.22 -16.32
N ALA A 193 -2.78 2.23 -16.50
CA ALA A 193 -2.45 0.83 -16.27
C ALA A 193 -1.62 0.25 -17.42
N LYS A 194 -1.98 0.61 -18.65
CA LYS A 194 -1.35 0.07 -19.85
C LYS A 194 -1.56 1.01 -21.04
N TYR A 195 -0.48 1.33 -21.74
CA TYR A 195 -0.52 1.96 -23.05
C TYR A 195 0.65 1.49 -23.92
N GLU A 196 0.34 0.74 -24.98
CA GLU A 196 1.33 -0.05 -25.73
C GLU A 196 2.07 0.72 -26.83
N TYR A 197 1.70 1.97 -27.13
CA TYR A 197 2.32 2.72 -28.22
C TYR A 197 3.55 3.50 -27.72
N PRO A 198 4.78 3.03 -28.01
CA PRO A 198 5.98 3.71 -27.53
C PRO A 198 6.17 5.05 -28.23
N LEU A 199 6.59 6.06 -27.46
CA LEU A 199 7.07 7.32 -28.00
C LEU A 199 8.59 7.27 -28.18
N PHE A 200 9.10 7.29 -29.41
CA PHE A 200 10.54 7.36 -29.64
C PHE A 200 11.05 8.80 -29.58
N ALA A 201 12.26 8.97 -29.04
CA ALA A 201 12.97 10.24 -29.06
C ALA A 201 13.55 10.50 -30.45
N THR A 202 13.50 11.76 -30.91
CA THR A 202 14.15 12.15 -32.18
C THR A 202 15.47 12.85 -31.89
N PHE A 203 16.46 12.73 -32.77
CA PHE A 203 17.76 13.41 -32.60
C PHE A 203 17.61 14.92 -32.37
N GLY A 204 16.70 15.57 -33.10
CA GLY A 204 16.41 16.99 -32.94
C GLY A 204 15.87 17.33 -31.56
N ARG A 205 14.88 16.57 -31.06
CA ARG A 205 14.34 16.76 -29.70
C ARG A 205 15.37 16.43 -28.63
N THR A 206 16.17 15.38 -28.78
CA THR A 206 17.21 15.04 -27.81
C THR A 206 18.26 16.15 -27.69
N ARG A 207 18.66 16.75 -28.82
CA ARG A 207 19.59 17.89 -28.81
C ARG A 207 19.00 19.12 -28.12
N TRP A 208 17.71 19.40 -28.35
CA TRP A 208 16.99 20.46 -27.64
C TRP A 208 16.88 20.14 -26.15
N ALA A 209 16.45 18.92 -25.83
CA ALA A 209 16.28 18.43 -24.46
C ALA A 209 17.56 18.55 -23.64
N ASN A 210 18.75 18.36 -24.21
CA ASN A 210 20.03 18.53 -23.51
C ASN A 210 20.41 20.00 -23.25
N LYS A 211 19.84 20.95 -24.00
CA LYS A 211 20.11 22.39 -23.87
C LYS A 211 19.08 23.12 -23.01
N THR A 212 17.90 22.55 -22.83
CA THR A 212 16.81 23.16 -22.05
C THR A 212 17.23 23.36 -20.59
N GLU A 213 16.91 24.48 -19.97
CA GLU A 213 17.13 24.63 -18.52
C GLU A 213 16.02 23.92 -17.75
N LEU A 214 16.38 23.20 -16.68
CA LEU A 214 15.40 22.56 -15.81
C LEU A 214 14.95 23.54 -14.72
N VAL A 215 13.65 23.59 -14.47
CA VAL A 215 13.14 24.20 -13.25
C VAL A 215 13.44 23.26 -12.10
N GLN A 216 14.27 23.70 -11.15
CA GLN A 216 14.57 22.96 -9.93
C GLN A 216 13.94 23.66 -8.74
N TRP A 217 13.24 22.89 -7.91
CA TRP A 217 12.65 23.36 -6.65
C TRP A 217 13.14 22.49 -5.50
N GLY A 218 13.38 23.13 -4.35
CA GLY A 218 13.64 22.48 -3.07
C GLY A 218 12.42 22.53 -2.14
N ALA A 219 12.60 22.12 -0.89
CA ALA A 219 11.53 22.15 0.11
C ALA A 219 11.02 23.58 0.40
N ASP A 220 11.91 24.56 0.40
CA ASP A 220 11.59 25.96 0.69
C ASP A 220 10.77 26.64 -0.44
N ASP A 221 10.90 26.15 -1.68
CA ASP A 221 10.16 26.67 -2.83
C ASP A 221 8.70 26.23 -2.84
N ILE A 222 8.45 24.96 -2.46
CA ILE A 222 7.11 24.38 -2.46
C ILE A 222 6.39 24.52 -1.11
N LYS A 223 7.13 24.63 -0.01
CA LYS A 223 6.60 24.76 1.37
C LYS A 223 5.59 23.68 1.75
N ALA A 224 5.85 22.45 1.33
CA ALA A 224 5.05 21.30 1.69
C ALA A 224 5.13 20.98 3.18
N THR A 225 4.04 20.50 3.76
CA THR A 225 3.89 20.31 5.21
C THR A 225 4.40 18.96 5.70
N HIS A 226 4.44 17.95 4.83
CA HIS A 226 4.81 16.58 5.17
C HIS A 226 5.87 16.07 4.19
N ILE A 227 7.14 16.22 4.55
CA ILE A 227 8.27 15.84 3.69
C ILE A 227 9.23 14.86 4.37
N GLY A 228 9.83 14.00 3.53
CA GLY A 228 10.88 13.07 3.92
C GLY A 228 10.49 12.12 5.06
N ALA A 229 11.50 11.51 5.68
CA ALA A 229 11.31 10.54 6.74
C ALA A 229 10.55 11.07 7.96
N LYS A 230 10.62 12.39 8.24
CA LYS A 230 9.88 13.03 9.34
C LYS A 230 8.39 13.15 9.04
N GLY A 231 8.03 13.53 7.82
CA GLY A 231 6.65 13.61 7.34
C GLY A 231 5.99 12.27 7.08
N SER A 232 6.79 11.19 6.98
CA SER A 232 6.27 9.86 6.71
C SER A 232 5.35 9.31 7.79
N LYS A 233 4.43 8.45 7.37
CA LYS A 233 3.46 7.74 8.21
C LYS A 233 3.76 6.24 8.32
N THR A 234 4.73 5.75 7.55
CA THR A 234 5.25 4.39 7.63
C THR A 234 6.76 4.38 7.83
N ALA A 235 7.30 3.24 8.26
CA ALA A 235 8.73 3.01 8.36
C ALA A 235 9.06 1.54 8.05
N VAL A 236 10.05 1.33 7.19
CA VAL A 236 10.61 0.01 6.92
C VAL A 236 11.45 -0.43 8.12
N ILE A 237 11.13 -1.59 8.69
CA ILE A 237 11.84 -2.18 9.83
C ILE A 237 12.94 -3.12 9.36
N ARG A 238 12.60 -4.01 8.44
CA ARG A 238 13.48 -5.09 7.96
C ARG A 238 13.32 -5.24 6.45
N VAL A 239 14.43 -5.52 5.80
CA VAL A 239 14.51 -5.88 4.39
C VAL A 239 15.28 -7.19 4.30
N PHE A 240 14.75 -8.18 3.60
CA PHE A 240 15.32 -9.53 3.51
C PHE A 240 14.97 -10.17 2.16
N PRO A 241 15.77 -11.12 1.65
CA PRO A 241 15.43 -11.81 0.41
C PRO A 241 14.18 -12.68 0.59
N PRO A 242 13.37 -12.89 -0.46
CA PRO A 242 12.24 -13.81 -0.40
C PRO A 242 12.74 -15.24 -0.10
N GLY A 243 11.90 -16.02 0.60
CA GLY A 243 12.19 -17.43 0.83
C GLY A 243 12.32 -18.17 -0.50
N LYS A 244 13.32 -19.04 -0.63
CA LYS A 244 13.48 -19.88 -1.82
C LYS A 244 12.32 -20.88 -1.89
N SER A 245 11.36 -20.67 -2.78
CA SER A 245 10.33 -21.69 -3.05
C SER A 245 10.95 -22.82 -3.87
N THR A 246 11.09 -24.01 -3.31
CA THR A 246 11.37 -25.21 -4.11
C THR A 246 10.08 -25.61 -4.83
N ARG A 247 9.89 -25.15 -6.06
CA ARG A 247 8.81 -25.65 -6.91
C ARG A 247 9.11 -27.10 -7.25
N LYS A 248 8.37 -28.04 -6.64
CA LYS A 248 8.41 -29.45 -7.03
C LYS A 248 7.79 -29.56 -8.42
N SER A 249 8.63 -29.65 -9.44
CA SER A 249 8.20 -29.80 -10.82
C SER A 249 8.10 -31.28 -11.13
N GLN A 250 6.94 -31.74 -11.57
CA GLN A 250 6.73 -33.11 -12.05
C GLN A 250 6.34 -33.04 -13.52
N GLN A 251 7.13 -33.69 -14.37
CA GLN A 251 6.75 -33.86 -15.78
C GLN A 251 5.75 -35.00 -15.88
N LEU A 252 4.62 -34.73 -16.51
CA LEU A 252 3.56 -35.71 -16.75
C LEU A 252 3.37 -35.88 -18.25
N SER A 253 3.15 -37.12 -18.68
CA SER A 253 3.03 -37.50 -20.11
C SER A 253 1.59 -37.72 -20.56
N ASP A 254 0.62 -37.76 -19.64
CA ASP A 254 -0.78 -38.04 -19.95
C ASP A 254 -1.75 -37.24 -19.08
N VAL A 255 -2.91 -36.91 -19.66
CA VAL A 255 -3.95 -36.08 -19.04
C VAL A 255 -4.57 -36.75 -17.82
N LYS A 256 -4.64 -38.09 -17.79
CA LYS A 256 -5.24 -38.82 -16.67
C LYS A 256 -4.36 -38.74 -15.42
N SER A 257 -3.05 -38.87 -15.59
CA SER A 257 -2.07 -38.65 -14.52
C SER A 257 -2.09 -37.21 -14.04
N LEU A 258 -2.22 -36.22 -14.94
CA LEU A 258 -2.41 -34.82 -14.55
C LEU A 258 -3.67 -34.64 -13.68
N ALA A 259 -4.81 -35.18 -14.12
CA ALA A 259 -6.06 -35.10 -13.36
C ALA A 259 -5.93 -35.76 -11.97
N ASN A 260 -5.29 -36.91 -11.88
CA ASN A 260 -5.06 -37.59 -10.59
C ASN A 260 -4.17 -36.76 -9.66
N VAL A 261 -3.05 -36.23 -10.16
CA VAL A 261 -2.14 -35.38 -9.36
C VAL A 261 -2.85 -34.11 -8.88
N LEU A 262 -3.67 -33.48 -9.73
CA LEU A 262 -4.48 -32.33 -9.33
C LEU A 262 -5.48 -32.70 -8.23
N MET A 263 -6.22 -33.80 -8.40
CA MET A 263 -7.19 -34.27 -7.41
C MET A 263 -6.54 -34.64 -6.07
N ASP A 264 -5.38 -35.28 -6.10
CA ASP A 264 -4.63 -35.66 -4.90
C ASP A 264 -4.03 -34.42 -4.22
N SER A 265 -3.56 -33.43 -4.99
CA SER A 265 -3.06 -32.16 -4.46
C SER A 265 -4.16 -31.38 -3.72
N VAL A 266 -5.36 -31.30 -4.32
CA VAL A 266 -6.53 -30.67 -3.70
C VAL A 266 -6.93 -31.41 -2.42
N LYS A 267 -7.02 -32.74 -2.46
CA LYS A 267 -7.39 -33.56 -1.29
C LYS A 267 -6.37 -33.50 -0.15
N SER A 268 -5.08 -33.44 -0.49
CA SER A 268 -4.00 -33.39 0.49
C SER A 268 -3.77 -31.98 1.06
N GLY A 269 -4.39 -30.94 0.49
CA GLY A 269 -4.19 -29.56 0.92
C GLY A 269 -2.76 -29.05 0.70
N ASN A 270 -1.98 -29.71 -0.17
CA ASN A 270 -0.55 -29.45 -0.39
C ASN A 270 -0.25 -28.14 -1.14
N GLY A 271 -1.24 -27.26 -1.32
CA GLY A 271 -1.06 -25.88 -1.78
C GLY A 271 -0.39 -24.97 -0.75
N GLU A 272 0.44 -25.50 0.14
CA GLU A 272 1.21 -24.70 1.08
C GLU A 272 2.27 -23.92 0.30
N ALA A 273 1.95 -22.66 -0.01
CA ALA A 273 2.96 -21.65 -0.24
C ALA A 273 3.90 -21.69 0.97
N GLY A 274 5.18 -21.99 0.73
CA GLY A 274 6.17 -22.25 1.77
C GLY A 274 6.07 -21.22 2.89
N GLN A 275 5.66 -21.68 4.07
CA GLN A 275 5.74 -20.88 5.27
C GLN A 275 7.20 -20.49 5.46
N GLY A 276 7.50 -19.19 5.46
CA GLY A 276 8.82 -18.72 5.85
C GLY A 276 9.19 -19.27 7.23
N GLU A 277 10.48 -19.50 7.45
CA GLU A 277 11.05 -20.14 8.66
C GLU A 277 10.68 -19.47 10.01
N ASP A 278 9.92 -18.37 10.00
CA ASP A 278 9.41 -17.66 11.19
C ASP A 278 8.16 -18.30 11.84
N ALA A 279 7.60 -19.40 11.27
CA ALA A 279 6.44 -20.12 11.82
C ALA A 279 6.70 -20.91 13.14
N LYS A 280 7.89 -20.79 13.74
CA LYS A 280 8.26 -21.47 14.99
C LYS A 280 7.83 -20.73 16.27
N ALA A 281 7.41 -19.47 16.19
CA ALA A 281 6.79 -18.78 17.32
C ALA A 281 5.28 -19.04 17.29
N GLY A 282 4.71 -19.53 18.40
CA GLY A 282 3.25 -19.72 18.51
C GLY A 282 2.46 -18.42 18.27
N SER A 283 1.13 -18.47 18.34
CA SER A 283 0.30 -17.27 18.19
C SER A 283 0.75 -16.16 19.15
N TYR A 284 0.72 -14.91 18.67
CA TYR A 284 1.12 -13.76 19.49
C TYR A 284 0.29 -13.71 20.78
N VAL A 285 0.98 -13.43 21.88
CA VAL A 285 0.35 -13.24 23.19
C VAL A 285 0.82 -11.93 23.78
N LEU A 286 -0.12 -11.10 24.24
CA LEU A 286 0.17 -9.83 24.90
C LEU A 286 1.10 -10.02 26.11
N PRO A 287 2.04 -9.10 26.37
CA PRO A 287 3.01 -9.22 27.46
C PRO A 287 2.40 -9.57 28.83
N ASP A 288 1.24 -9.01 29.17
CA ASP A 288 0.55 -9.24 30.44
C ASP A 288 0.05 -10.69 30.64
N LYS A 289 -0.13 -11.44 29.55
CA LYS A 289 -0.68 -12.80 29.56
C LYS A 289 0.38 -13.88 29.36
N ARG A 290 1.64 -13.49 29.16
CA ARG A 290 2.75 -14.42 28.99
C ARG A 290 3.04 -15.14 30.30
N LYS A 291 3.37 -16.43 30.21
CA LYS A 291 3.78 -17.25 31.37
C LYS A 291 5.00 -16.66 32.07
N ASP A 292 5.95 -16.15 31.28
CA ASP A 292 7.10 -15.39 31.76
C ASP A 292 7.00 -13.94 31.23
N LYS A 293 6.84 -12.98 32.15
CA LYS A 293 6.70 -11.56 31.83
C LYS A 293 7.96 -10.94 31.26
N PHE A 294 9.12 -11.57 31.42
CA PHE A 294 10.36 -11.10 30.83
C PHE A 294 10.63 -11.69 29.44
N GLN A 295 9.91 -12.74 29.03
CA GLN A 295 10.11 -13.35 27.73
C GLN A 295 9.68 -12.39 26.60
N ARG A 296 10.56 -12.27 25.58
CA ARG A 296 10.43 -11.32 24.47
C ARG A 296 10.55 -12.01 23.09
N ILE A 297 9.89 -13.15 22.94
CA ILE A 297 9.86 -13.96 21.68
C ILE A 297 9.10 -13.29 20.52
N PHE A 298 8.32 -12.25 20.80
CA PHE A 298 7.50 -11.56 19.80
C PHE A 298 8.04 -10.18 19.42
N GLU A 299 9.30 -9.86 19.71
CA GLU A 299 9.89 -8.59 19.28
C GLU A 299 9.99 -8.51 17.75
N ALA A 300 9.89 -7.29 17.23
CA ALA A 300 9.80 -6.97 15.81
C ALA A 300 11.07 -7.32 15.03
N THR A 301 12.23 -7.38 15.71
CA THR A 301 13.49 -7.74 15.08
C THR A 301 14.20 -8.85 15.85
N LYS A 302 14.87 -9.76 15.12
CA LYS A 302 15.70 -10.82 15.72
C LYS A 302 16.78 -10.26 16.65
N LYS A 303 17.40 -9.15 16.25
CA LYS A 303 18.38 -8.44 17.09
C LYS A 303 17.80 -8.01 18.43
N GLU A 304 16.57 -7.49 18.46
CA GLU A 304 15.90 -7.15 19.73
C GLU A 304 15.64 -8.39 20.58
N GLN A 305 15.22 -9.50 19.98
CA GLN A 305 15.04 -10.78 20.68
C GLN A 305 16.36 -11.25 21.31
N ASP A 306 17.44 -11.34 20.52
CA ASP A 306 18.77 -11.76 20.96
C ASP A 306 19.30 -10.86 22.09
N ASP A 307 19.07 -9.55 21.99
CA ASP A 307 19.49 -8.59 23.01
C ASP A 307 18.69 -8.78 24.32
N TYR A 308 17.38 -9.04 24.24
CA TYR A 308 16.54 -9.32 25.40
C TYR A 308 16.83 -10.69 26.03
N GLU A 309 17.15 -11.71 25.24
CA GLU A 309 17.59 -13.02 25.73
C GLU A 309 18.92 -12.91 26.48
N PHE A 310 19.89 -12.16 25.93
CA PHE A 310 21.14 -11.89 26.62
C PHE A 310 20.93 -11.11 27.93
N LEU A 311 20.04 -10.10 27.93
CA LEU A 311 19.68 -9.37 29.14
C LEU A 311 19.01 -10.29 30.18
N LEU A 312 18.14 -11.19 29.74
CA LEU A 312 17.46 -12.18 30.57
C LEU A 312 18.42 -13.15 31.25
N GLU A 313 19.44 -13.65 30.53
CA GLU A 313 20.49 -14.50 31.10
C GLU A 313 21.19 -13.76 32.25
N LYS A 314 21.56 -12.49 32.05
CA LYS A 314 22.23 -11.68 33.08
C LYS A 314 21.34 -11.31 34.26
N ILE A 315 20.06 -11.04 34.02
CA ILE A 315 19.08 -10.80 35.09
C ILE A 315 18.89 -12.07 35.95
N LYS A 316 18.86 -13.25 35.32
CA LYS A 316 18.79 -14.55 36.02
C LYS A 316 20.06 -14.85 36.82
N GLU A 317 21.24 -14.58 36.27
CA GLU A 317 22.52 -14.69 36.99
C GLU A 317 22.57 -13.80 38.24
N LEU A 318 21.95 -12.62 38.19
CA LEU A 318 21.87 -11.66 39.30
C LEU A 318 20.72 -11.93 40.29
N GLY A 319 19.88 -12.95 40.04
CA GLY A 319 18.81 -13.38 40.96
C GLY A 319 17.59 -12.44 41.05
N ILE A 320 17.42 -11.52 40.10
CA ILE A 320 16.34 -10.54 40.08
C ILE A 320 15.04 -11.22 39.58
N LYS A 321 13.94 -11.08 40.33
CA LYS A 321 12.69 -11.80 40.03
C LYS A 321 11.60 -10.91 39.44
N SER A 322 11.74 -9.58 39.51
CA SER A 322 10.74 -8.64 39.01
C SER A 322 11.36 -7.38 38.40
N ALA A 323 10.76 -6.86 37.33
CA ALA A 323 11.18 -5.60 36.70
C ALA A 323 11.01 -4.38 37.63
N ALA A 324 10.23 -4.53 38.71
CA ALA A 324 10.05 -3.52 39.75
C ALA A 324 11.22 -3.46 40.76
N GLU A 325 12.08 -4.47 40.80
CA GLU A 325 13.26 -4.53 41.69
C GLU A 325 14.51 -3.90 41.05
N ILE A 326 14.40 -3.40 39.81
CA ILE A 326 15.51 -2.81 39.05
C ILE A 326 15.62 -1.31 39.40
N ASP A 327 16.31 -1.01 40.50
CA ASP A 327 16.72 0.34 40.89
C ASP A 327 18.01 0.80 40.15
N ASP A 328 18.42 2.06 40.34
CA ASP A 328 19.61 2.61 39.69
C ASP A 328 20.92 1.88 40.06
N SER A 329 20.96 1.22 41.24
CA SER A 329 22.12 0.41 41.67
C SER A 329 22.16 -0.94 40.94
N VAL A 330 21.00 -1.56 40.74
CA VAL A 330 20.84 -2.82 40.01
C VAL A 330 21.10 -2.59 38.52
N LYS A 331 20.65 -1.44 37.96
CA LYS A 331 21.00 -1.02 36.59
C LYS A 331 22.51 -0.93 36.39
N ALA A 332 23.24 -0.35 37.34
CA ALA A 332 24.70 -0.26 37.27
C ALA A 332 25.37 -1.64 37.27
N ARG A 333 24.89 -2.58 38.11
CA ARG A 333 25.37 -3.97 38.16
C ARG A 333 25.07 -4.75 36.88
N ILE A 334 23.88 -4.54 36.29
CA ILE A 334 23.53 -5.12 34.98
C ILE A 334 24.41 -4.55 33.88
N LEU A 335 24.71 -3.25 33.91
CA LEU A 335 25.57 -2.59 32.91
C LEU A 335 27.02 -3.10 32.99
N GLU A 336 27.52 -3.37 34.19
CA GLU A 336 28.81 -4.02 34.41
C GLU A 336 28.81 -5.47 33.90
N ALA A 337 27.74 -6.24 34.18
CA ALA A 337 27.60 -7.64 33.75
C ALA A 337 27.35 -7.82 32.24
N THR A 338 26.75 -6.81 31.58
CA THR A 338 26.48 -6.83 30.13
C THR A 338 27.65 -6.29 29.29
N GLY A 339 28.63 -5.65 29.92
CA GLY A 339 29.84 -5.14 29.27
C GLY A 339 29.55 -4.09 28.17
N LYS A 340 30.45 -3.95 27.19
CA LYS A 340 30.30 -3.01 26.06
C LYS A 340 29.18 -3.38 25.06
N ARG A 341 28.48 -4.51 25.25
CA ARG A 341 27.49 -5.02 24.29
C ARG A 341 26.17 -4.25 24.33
N ILE A 342 25.78 -3.71 25.49
CA ILE A 342 24.56 -2.92 25.65
C ILE A 342 24.95 -1.55 26.23
N HIS A 343 24.59 -0.46 25.54
CA HIS A 343 24.82 0.89 26.04
C HIS A 343 23.78 1.29 27.09
N LYS A 344 24.15 2.23 27.97
CA LYS A 344 23.26 2.73 29.06
C LYS A 344 21.85 3.09 28.57
N LYS A 345 21.76 3.88 27.49
CA LYS A 345 20.46 4.27 26.91
C LYS A 345 19.64 3.06 26.44
N THR A 346 20.27 2.10 25.78
CA THR A 346 19.60 0.88 25.32
C THR A 346 19.14 0.02 26.48
N LEU A 347 19.92 -0.05 27.56
CA LEU A 347 19.52 -0.76 28.78
C LEU A 347 18.31 -0.09 29.43
N ASP A 348 18.31 1.23 29.57
CA ASP A 348 17.17 1.99 30.10
C ASP A 348 15.90 1.75 29.24
N ASP A 349 16.01 1.89 27.92
CA ASP A 349 14.92 1.62 26.97
C ASP A 349 14.40 0.18 27.10
N MET A 350 15.29 -0.80 27.29
CA MET A 350 14.92 -2.21 27.44
C MET A 350 14.19 -2.50 28.75
N ILE A 351 14.65 -1.91 29.86
CA ILE A 351 14.02 -2.03 31.19
C ILE A 351 12.65 -1.36 31.18
N ASP A 352 12.52 -0.18 30.59
CA ASP A 352 11.22 0.48 30.46
C ASP A 352 10.28 -0.32 29.54
N GLY A 353 10.82 -0.98 28.51
CA GLY A 353 10.12 -1.98 27.72
C GLY A 353 9.61 -3.20 28.50
N PHE A 354 10.22 -3.55 29.65
CA PHE A 354 9.66 -4.57 30.54
C PHE A 354 8.38 -4.09 31.26
N LYS A 355 8.25 -2.78 31.46
CA LYS A 355 7.07 -2.16 32.09
C LYS A 355 5.95 -1.90 31.08
N ALA A 356 6.27 -1.80 29.80
CA ALA A 356 5.29 -1.63 28.73
C ALA A 356 4.53 -2.93 28.47
N THR A 357 3.27 -2.99 28.92
CA THR A 357 2.43 -4.18 28.73
C THR A 357 1.14 -3.92 27.96
N LYS A 358 0.76 -2.65 27.84
CA LYS A 358 -0.48 -2.24 27.16
C LYS A 358 -0.23 -2.05 25.67
N PRO A 359 -1.16 -2.49 24.79
CA PRO A 359 -1.10 -2.23 23.36
C PRO A 359 -0.96 -0.75 23.03
N ALA A 360 -0.15 -0.43 22.02
CA ALA A 360 0.04 0.92 21.50
C ALA A 360 -1.23 1.49 20.84
N PHE A 361 -2.06 0.61 20.27
CA PHE A 361 -3.33 0.95 19.63
C PHE A 361 -4.50 0.33 20.38
N LYS A 362 -5.68 0.97 20.30
CA LYS A 362 -6.92 0.48 20.91
C LYS A 362 -8.05 0.61 19.88
N GLY A 363 -8.92 -0.39 19.84
CA GLY A 363 -10.05 -0.43 18.92
C GLY A 363 -10.24 -1.82 18.32
N GLU A 364 -11.10 -1.92 17.32
CA GLU A 364 -11.37 -3.16 16.60
C GLU A 364 -10.38 -3.36 15.44
N VAL A 365 -10.26 -4.60 14.96
CA VAL A 365 -9.60 -4.91 13.68
C VAL A 365 -10.66 -4.88 12.59
N TRP A 366 -10.56 -3.91 11.69
CA TRP A 366 -11.52 -3.68 10.63
C TRP A 366 -11.10 -4.27 9.30
N VAL A 367 -12.09 -4.75 8.55
CA VAL A 367 -11.98 -5.04 7.11
C VAL A 367 -12.96 -4.12 6.39
N VAL A 368 -12.51 -3.44 5.34
CA VAL A 368 -13.41 -2.74 4.42
C VAL A 368 -13.84 -3.73 3.34
N ALA A 369 -15.13 -4.07 3.36
CA ALA A 369 -15.72 -5.03 2.46
C ALA A 369 -15.95 -4.44 1.07
N GLU A 370 -15.62 -5.23 0.05
CA GLU A 370 -15.94 -4.96 -1.35
C GLU A 370 -17.10 -5.86 -1.77
N HIS A 371 -17.99 -5.32 -2.60
CA HIS A 371 -19.12 -6.05 -3.18
C HIS A 371 -19.40 -5.55 -4.59
N SER A 372 -20.03 -6.40 -5.40
CA SER A 372 -20.57 -6.07 -6.73
C SER A 372 -21.90 -6.77 -6.89
N ASP A 373 -22.90 -6.07 -7.43
CA ASP A 373 -24.21 -6.64 -7.78
C ASP A 373 -24.90 -7.43 -6.65
N GLY A 374 -24.73 -6.98 -5.40
CA GLY A 374 -25.34 -7.66 -4.25
C GLY A 374 -24.51 -8.82 -3.68
N VAL A 375 -23.29 -9.06 -4.18
CA VAL A 375 -22.44 -10.18 -3.76
C VAL A 375 -21.12 -9.66 -3.20
N VAL A 376 -20.75 -10.10 -1.99
CA VAL A 376 -19.47 -9.77 -1.38
C VAL A 376 -18.31 -10.43 -2.13
N HIS A 377 -17.27 -9.64 -2.40
CA HIS A 377 -16.08 -10.11 -3.08
C HIS A 377 -15.32 -11.15 -2.23
N PRO A 378 -14.85 -12.28 -2.80
CA PRO A 378 -14.20 -13.36 -2.05
C PRO A 378 -13.03 -12.91 -1.15
N ALA A 379 -12.23 -11.96 -1.63
CA ALA A 379 -11.12 -11.39 -0.86
C ALA A 379 -11.56 -10.78 0.49
N THR A 380 -12.80 -10.28 0.61
CA THR A 380 -13.34 -9.78 1.88
C THR A 380 -13.40 -10.89 2.93
N PHE A 381 -13.77 -12.12 2.55
CA PHE A 381 -13.84 -13.26 3.48
C PHE A 381 -12.45 -13.73 3.90
N GLU A 382 -11.48 -13.74 3.00
CA GLU A 382 -10.08 -14.04 3.31
C GLU A 382 -9.51 -13.04 4.33
N LEU A 383 -9.76 -11.74 4.10
CA LEU A 383 -9.33 -10.68 5.02
C LEU A 383 -10.06 -10.75 6.36
N THR A 384 -11.34 -11.11 6.38
CA THR A 384 -12.09 -11.30 7.63
C THR A 384 -11.50 -12.45 8.45
N GLY A 385 -11.07 -13.52 7.77
CA GLY A 385 -10.33 -14.62 8.40
C GLY A 385 -9.03 -14.16 9.03
N LYS A 386 -8.19 -13.42 8.30
CA LYS A 386 -6.95 -12.88 8.85
C LYS A 386 -7.20 -11.84 9.95
N ALA A 387 -8.23 -11.01 9.81
CA ALA A 387 -8.61 -10.03 10.82
C ALA A 387 -9.02 -10.72 12.13
N ARG A 388 -9.68 -11.88 12.07
CA ARG A 388 -10.00 -12.70 13.24
C ARG A 388 -8.75 -13.18 13.97
N GLU A 389 -7.80 -13.74 13.23
CA GLU A 389 -6.51 -14.19 13.80
C GLU A 389 -5.77 -13.03 14.53
N LEU A 390 -5.74 -11.85 13.91
CA LEU A 390 -5.12 -10.65 14.49
C LEU A 390 -5.92 -10.13 15.70
N ALA A 391 -7.24 -10.15 15.63
CA ALA A 391 -8.12 -9.67 16.70
C ALA A 391 -8.03 -10.57 17.94
N ASP A 392 -8.00 -11.89 17.75
CA ASP A 392 -7.85 -12.85 18.84
C ASP A 392 -6.47 -12.70 19.51
N SER A 393 -5.41 -12.46 18.72
CA SER A 393 -4.06 -12.16 19.24
C SER A 393 -3.98 -10.87 20.07
N LEU A 394 -4.83 -9.89 19.75
CA LEU A 394 -4.92 -8.59 20.43
C LEU A 394 -6.03 -8.53 21.48
N GLU A 395 -6.75 -9.63 21.73
CA GLU A 395 -7.93 -9.71 22.59
C GLU A 395 -9.00 -8.64 22.27
N THR A 396 -9.27 -8.41 20.98
CA THR A 396 -10.26 -7.42 20.49
C THR A 396 -11.29 -8.04 19.55
N LYS A 397 -12.19 -7.21 19.02
CA LYS A 397 -13.25 -7.60 18.09
C LYS A 397 -12.88 -7.35 16.64
N VAL A 398 -13.51 -8.11 15.74
CA VAL A 398 -13.47 -7.86 14.29
C VAL A 398 -14.68 -7.02 13.87
N GLY A 399 -14.40 -5.90 13.23
CA GLY A 399 -15.39 -5.09 12.54
C GLY A 399 -15.31 -5.29 11.03
N VAL A 400 -16.44 -5.27 10.33
CA VAL A 400 -16.46 -5.18 8.87
C VAL A 400 -17.23 -3.94 8.46
N CYS A 401 -16.60 -3.04 7.72
CA CYS A 401 -17.24 -1.85 7.17
C CYS A 401 -17.65 -2.14 5.72
N ILE A 402 -18.95 -2.07 5.44
CA ILE A 402 -19.50 -2.26 4.10
C ILE A 402 -20.30 -1.03 3.69
N ALA A 403 -19.99 -0.50 2.50
CA ALA A 403 -20.62 0.69 1.94
C ALA A 403 -21.29 0.36 0.60
N GLY A 404 -22.53 0.78 0.41
CA GLY A 404 -23.27 0.55 -0.83
C GLY A 404 -24.74 0.97 -0.75
N ASP A 405 -25.52 0.59 -1.75
CA ASP A 405 -26.98 0.69 -1.69
C ASP A 405 -27.58 -0.66 -1.24
N ASN A 406 -28.43 -0.64 -0.21
CA ASN A 406 -29.11 -1.83 0.34
C ASN A 406 -28.16 -3.00 0.74
N VAL A 407 -27.01 -2.71 1.34
CA VAL A 407 -26.00 -3.72 1.72
C VAL A 407 -26.33 -4.49 3.01
N GLY A 408 -27.40 -4.12 3.73
CA GLY A 408 -27.76 -4.75 5.00
C GLY A 408 -27.95 -6.26 4.95
N HIS A 409 -28.40 -6.82 3.81
CA HIS A 409 -28.61 -8.25 3.64
C HIS A 409 -27.31 -9.08 3.63
N MET A 410 -26.17 -8.47 3.30
CA MET A 410 -24.85 -9.12 3.32
C MET A 410 -24.23 -9.20 4.73
N ALA A 411 -24.86 -8.57 5.73
CA ALA A 411 -24.30 -8.54 7.07
C ALA A 411 -24.23 -9.95 7.72
N GLU A 412 -25.21 -10.80 7.45
CA GLU A 412 -25.29 -12.15 8.03
C GLU A 412 -24.15 -13.05 7.54
N GLU A 413 -23.82 -13.01 6.24
CA GLU A 413 -22.71 -13.78 5.69
C GLU A 413 -21.33 -13.30 6.20
N LEU A 414 -21.17 -11.99 6.42
CA LEU A 414 -19.95 -11.41 7.00
C LEU A 414 -19.77 -11.81 8.47
N ILE A 415 -20.86 -11.87 9.24
CA ILE A 415 -20.86 -12.37 10.62
C ILE A 415 -20.48 -13.85 10.65
N ALA A 416 -21.09 -14.66 9.79
CA ALA A 416 -20.77 -16.08 9.68
C ALA A 416 -19.30 -16.30 9.29
N ALA A 417 -18.72 -15.42 8.49
CA ALA A 417 -17.32 -15.47 8.07
C ALA A 417 -16.31 -15.02 9.13
N GLY A 418 -16.77 -14.46 10.26
CA GLY A 418 -15.88 -14.12 11.36
C GLY A 418 -16.04 -12.71 11.94
N ALA A 419 -16.98 -11.88 11.47
CA ALA A 419 -17.18 -10.53 12.01
C ALA A 419 -17.98 -10.52 13.32
N ASP A 420 -17.55 -9.72 14.31
CA ASP A 420 -18.35 -9.46 15.53
C ASP A 420 -19.32 -8.29 15.33
N SER A 421 -18.90 -7.30 14.53
CA SER A 421 -19.70 -6.12 14.21
C SER A 421 -19.63 -5.80 12.72
N VAL A 422 -20.77 -5.51 12.10
CA VAL A 422 -20.86 -5.07 10.70
C VAL A 422 -21.36 -3.64 10.68
N TYR A 423 -20.53 -2.73 10.20
CA TYR A 423 -20.84 -1.32 10.00
C TYR A 423 -21.38 -1.12 8.58
N ALA A 424 -22.70 -1.11 8.46
CA ALA A 424 -23.39 -0.93 7.18
C ALA A 424 -23.62 0.56 6.91
N ILE A 425 -23.08 1.04 5.79
CA ILE A 425 -23.24 2.41 5.30
C ILE A 425 -24.11 2.35 4.03
N GLU A 426 -25.37 2.74 4.17
CA GLU A 426 -26.37 2.65 3.10
C GLU A 426 -26.68 4.03 2.53
N HIS A 427 -26.45 4.24 1.23
CA HIS A 427 -26.83 5.46 0.53
C HIS A 427 -26.99 5.21 -0.98
N LYS A 428 -27.98 5.85 -1.62
CA LYS A 428 -28.26 5.66 -3.07
C LYS A 428 -27.09 6.04 -3.98
N LEU A 429 -26.30 7.05 -3.58
CA LEU A 429 -25.10 7.49 -4.30
C LEU A 429 -23.92 6.52 -4.19
N LEU A 430 -24.04 5.47 -3.37
CA LEU A 430 -23.06 4.38 -3.25
C LEU A 430 -23.51 3.13 -4.02
N LYS A 431 -24.52 3.22 -4.88
CA LYS A 431 -24.95 2.09 -5.72
C LYS A 431 -23.81 1.63 -6.64
N GLU A 432 -23.11 2.59 -7.24
CA GLU A 432 -21.95 2.35 -8.08
C GLU A 432 -20.69 2.86 -7.37
N PHE A 433 -19.56 2.21 -7.62
CA PHE A 433 -18.31 2.62 -6.99
C PHE A 433 -17.75 3.92 -7.57
N ASP A 434 -17.94 5.00 -6.81
CA ASP A 434 -17.26 6.29 -6.98
C ASP A 434 -16.20 6.49 -5.89
N PRO A 435 -14.94 6.80 -6.24
CA PRO A 435 -13.84 6.85 -5.27
C PRO A 435 -14.05 7.93 -4.20
N THR A 436 -14.55 9.11 -4.56
CA THR A 436 -14.69 10.24 -3.63
C THR A 436 -15.88 10.04 -2.69
N ALA A 437 -17.01 9.52 -3.19
CA ALA A 437 -18.17 9.21 -2.36
C ALA A 437 -17.86 8.08 -1.36
N TYR A 438 -17.27 6.97 -1.82
CA TYR A 438 -16.86 5.87 -0.94
C TYR A 438 -15.80 6.31 0.07
N ARG A 439 -14.83 7.13 -0.36
CA ARG A 439 -13.82 7.69 0.53
C ARG A 439 -14.43 8.52 1.65
N LYS A 440 -15.45 9.35 1.36
CA LYS A 440 -16.19 10.12 2.39
C LYS A 440 -16.84 9.18 3.40
N ALA A 441 -17.66 8.25 2.90
CA ALA A 441 -18.39 7.29 3.72
C ALA A 441 -17.48 6.47 4.66
N VAL A 442 -16.42 5.87 4.10
CA VAL A 442 -15.52 5.01 4.89
C VAL A 442 -14.67 5.82 5.86
N SER A 443 -14.20 7.01 5.46
CA SER A 443 -13.39 7.86 6.36
C SER A 443 -14.24 8.37 7.54
N ASP A 444 -15.48 8.78 7.30
CA ASP A 444 -16.39 9.26 8.35
C ASP A 444 -16.66 8.14 9.40
N ALA A 445 -16.78 6.90 8.95
CA ALA A 445 -16.90 5.75 9.84
C ALA A 445 -15.61 5.51 10.64
N ILE A 446 -14.44 5.53 9.99
CA ILE A 446 -13.15 5.33 10.66
C ILE A 446 -12.89 6.43 11.69
N ASP A 447 -13.18 7.69 11.38
CA ASP A 447 -13.00 8.81 12.32
C ASP A 447 -13.94 8.71 13.53
N LYS A 448 -15.15 8.18 13.33
CA LYS A 448 -16.14 8.00 14.41
C LYS A 448 -15.80 6.85 15.36
N TYR A 449 -15.41 5.70 14.82
CA TYR A 449 -15.25 4.47 15.62
C TYR A 449 -13.78 4.15 15.94
N VAL A 450 -12.83 4.79 15.28
CA VAL A 450 -11.37 4.74 15.52
C VAL A 450 -10.87 3.28 15.67
N PRO A 451 -11.01 2.44 14.63
CA PRO A 451 -10.44 1.10 14.64
C PRO A 451 -8.91 1.13 14.77
N GLN A 452 -8.33 0.12 15.41
CA GLN A 452 -6.87 0.08 15.57
C GLN A 452 -6.14 -0.40 14.32
N ILE A 453 -6.78 -1.29 13.54
CA ILE A 453 -6.26 -1.84 12.30
C ILE A 453 -7.37 -1.74 11.26
N VAL A 454 -7.06 -1.34 10.02
CA VAL A 454 -8.00 -1.37 8.90
C VAL A 454 -7.34 -2.06 7.70
N LEU A 455 -7.96 -3.14 7.24
CA LEU A 455 -7.51 -3.95 6.13
C LEU A 455 -8.38 -3.75 4.91
N TYR A 456 -7.74 -3.67 3.75
CA TYR A 456 -8.36 -3.53 2.44
C TYR A 456 -7.87 -4.66 1.52
N ALA A 457 -8.69 -5.09 0.58
CA ALA A 457 -8.22 -5.99 -0.47
C ALA A 457 -7.39 -5.19 -1.47
N ALA A 458 -6.30 -5.78 -2.00
CA ALA A 458 -5.48 -5.15 -3.02
C ALA A 458 -6.08 -5.35 -4.43
N THR A 459 -7.40 -5.23 -4.58
CA THR A 459 -8.14 -5.22 -5.86
C THR A 459 -8.06 -3.82 -6.51
N PRO A 460 -8.54 -3.63 -7.76
CA PRO A 460 -8.63 -2.28 -8.35
C PRO A 460 -9.41 -1.28 -7.48
N GLN A 461 -10.47 -1.73 -6.79
CA GLN A 461 -11.27 -0.90 -5.88
C GLN A 461 -10.47 -0.52 -4.62
N GLY A 462 -9.96 -1.51 -3.88
CA GLY A 462 -9.25 -1.27 -2.64
C GLY A 462 -7.91 -0.56 -2.82
N ARG A 463 -7.18 -0.80 -3.93
CA ARG A 463 -5.94 -0.07 -4.28
C ARG A 463 -6.17 1.41 -4.57
N MET A 464 -7.39 1.82 -4.90
CA MET A 464 -7.75 3.23 -5.06
C MET A 464 -8.36 3.81 -3.79
N LEU A 465 -9.29 3.10 -3.14
CA LEU A 465 -9.99 3.59 -1.97
C LEU A 465 -9.06 3.73 -0.74
N ALA A 466 -8.23 2.71 -0.47
CA ALA A 466 -7.36 2.68 0.69
C ALA A 466 -6.40 3.88 0.76
N PRO A 467 -5.64 4.26 -0.29
CA PRO A 467 -4.75 5.42 -0.23
C PRO A 467 -5.50 6.74 -0.04
N MET A 468 -6.69 6.92 -0.62
CA MET A 468 -7.46 8.16 -0.43
C MET A 468 -7.99 8.25 1.01
N VAL A 469 -8.53 7.14 1.55
CA VAL A 469 -8.99 7.08 2.95
C VAL A 469 -7.81 7.27 3.90
N SER A 470 -6.70 6.57 3.68
CA SER A 470 -5.53 6.70 4.55
C SER A 470 -5.03 8.14 4.58
N TYR A 471 -5.03 8.83 3.42
CA TYR A 471 -4.68 10.23 3.32
C TYR A 471 -5.64 11.12 4.13
N ARG A 472 -6.94 10.93 3.99
CA ARG A 472 -7.94 11.72 4.70
C ARG A 472 -7.87 11.58 6.22
N VAL A 473 -7.67 10.36 6.73
CA VAL A 473 -7.62 10.09 8.18
C VAL A 473 -6.22 10.24 8.80
N HIS A 474 -5.26 10.77 8.05
CA HIS A 474 -3.87 10.97 8.49
C HIS A 474 -3.15 9.69 8.94
N CYS A 475 -3.39 8.59 8.25
CA CYS A 475 -2.86 7.26 8.57
C CYS A 475 -1.85 6.74 7.55
N GLY A 476 -0.83 6.02 8.03
CA GLY A 476 0.08 5.26 7.16
C GLY A 476 -0.60 4.03 6.55
N LEU A 477 -0.22 3.70 5.32
CA LEU A 477 -0.77 2.58 4.57
C LEU A 477 0.35 1.78 3.90
N THR A 478 0.45 0.49 4.21
CA THR A 478 1.34 -0.42 3.47
C THR A 478 0.56 -1.18 2.40
N ALA A 479 1.07 -1.13 1.17
CA ALA A 479 0.40 -1.74 0.02
C ALA A 479 0.78 -3.21 -0.19
N ASP A 480 -0.18 -3.99 -0.68
CA ASP A 480 0.02 -5.32 -1.28
C ASP A 480 0.75 -6.31 -0.36
N CYS A 481 0.31 -6.36 0.89
CA CYS A 481 0.89 -7.20 1.92
C CYS A 481 0.59 -8.68 1.64
N THR A 482 1.61 -9.50 1.83
CA THR A 482 1.55 -10.96 1.78
C THR A 482 1.66 -11.59 3.17
N GLY A 483 2.06 -10.82 4.19
CA GLY A 483 2.10 -11.24 5.58
C GLY A 483 1.65 -10.12 6.50
N LEU A 484 0.89 -10.48 7.53
CA LEU A 484 0.38 -9.57 8.55
C LEU A 484 0.56 -10.25 9.90
N ASP A 485 1.40 -9.70 10.76
CA ASP A 485 1.74 -10.28 12.06
C ASP A 485 1.68 -9.24 13.16
N ILE A 486 1.34 -9.65 14.37
CA ILE A 486 1.43 -8.79 15.55
C ILE A 486 2.77 -9.03 16.24
N ARG A 487 3.53 -7.96 16.46
CA ARG A 487 4.83 -7.97 17.16
C ARG A 487 4.96 -6.78 18.09
N ASP A 488 5.88 -6.89 19.03
CA ASP A 488 6.25 -5.81 19.94
C ASP A 488 7.53 -5.11 19.48
N SER A 489 7.69 -3.85 19.85
CA SER A 489 8.98 -3.18 19.92
C SER A 489 9.09 -2.60 21.31
N SER A 490 9.42 -3.46 22.28
CA SER A 490 9.46 -3.12 23.70
C SER A 490 10.44 -1.98 23.97
N ARG A 491 11.55 -1.91 23.22
CA ARG A 491 12.52 -0.79 23.29
C ARG A 491 11.90 0.58 23.06
N LYS A 492 10.85 0.65 22.24
CA LYS A 492 10.12 1.88 21.93
C LYS A 492 8.82 1.99 22.70
N SER A 493 8.56 1.04 23.61
CA SER A 493 7.29 0.88 24.32
C SER A 493 6.08 0.71 23.38
N ASP A 494 6.31 0.23 22.15
CA ASP A 494 5.27 -0.03 21.17
C ASP A 494 4.86 -1.50 21.25
N ILE A 495 3.82 -1.85 22.00
CA ILE A 495 3.32 -3.24 22.15
C ILE A 495 2.17 -3.50 21.17
N GLY A 496 2.12 -4.69 20.57
CA GLY A 496 1.01 -5.11 19.71
C GLY A 496 0.93 -4.35 18.38
N LEU A 497 2.06 -4.08 17.75
CA LEU A 497 2.14 -3.43 16.44
C LEU A 497 1.80 -4.41 15.32
N LEU A 498 1.11 -3.91 14.29
CA LEU A 498 0.90 -4.64 13.05
C LEU A 498 2.15 -4.50 12.16
N LEU A 499 2.87 -5.61 12.00
CA LEU A 499 3.94 -5.74 11.03
C LEU A 499 3.39 -6.22 9.69
N GLN A 500 3.68 -5.43 8.67
CA GLN A 500 3.11 -5.56 7.34
C GLN A 500 4.24 -5.98 6.40
N THR A 501 4.23 -7.25 6.01
CA THR A 501 5.27 -7.83 5.15
C THR A 501 4.77 -7.85 3.72
N ARG A 502 5.59 -7.32 2.81
CA ARG A 502 5.27 -7.26 1.38
C ARG A 502 6.49 -7.45 0.49
N PRO A 503 6.29 -7.88 -0.76
CA PRO A 503 7.34 -7.83 -1.77
C PRO A 503 7.66 -6.38 -2.18
N ALA A 504 8.91 -6.15 -2.59
CA ALA A 504 9.42 -4.92 -3.15
C ALA A 504 10.42 -5.24 -4.27
N LEU A 505 10.74 -4.25 -5.11
CA LEU A 505 11.72 -4.39 -6.22
C LEU A 505 11.39 -5.55 -7.17
N GLY A 506 10.17 -5.55 -7.70
CA GLY A 506 9.67 -6.61 -8.59
C GLY A 506 9.55 -7.98 -7.92
N GLY A 507 9.46 -8.03 -6.58
CA GLY A 507 9.33 -9.27 -5.81
C GLY A 507 10.66 -9.93 -5.43
N ASN A 508 11.79 -9.34 -5.80
CA ASN A 508 13.12 -9.86 -5.48
C ASN A 508 13.55 -9.62 -4.03
N VAL A 509 12.79 -8.81 -3.29
CA VAL A 509 13.07 -8.44 -1.90
C VAL A 509 11.76 -8.42 -1.12
N MET A 510 11.79 -8.86 0.14
CA MET A 510 10.71 -8.70 1.09
C MET A 510 11.03 -7.57 2.07
N ALA A 511 10.02 -6.76 2.40
CA ALA A 511 10.13 -5.69 3.36
C ALA A 511 9.03 -5.80 4.42
N THR A 512 9.40 -5.68 5.69
CA THR A 512 8.46 -5.57 6.81
C THR A 512 8.38 -4.12 7.25
N ILE A 513 7.17 -3.59 7.28
CA ILE A 513 6.85 -2.17 7.47
C ILE A 513 5.92 -2.02 8.68
N ARG A 514 6.07 -0.92 9.42
CA ARG A 514 5.10 -0.50 10.44
C ARG A 514 4.53 0.87 10.14
N THR A 515 3.34 1.11 10.67
CA THR A 515 2.72 2.44 10.71
C THR A 515 3.30 3.24 11.89
N LYS A 516 3.42 4.57 11.74
CA LYS A 516 3.85 5.52 12.79
C LYS A 516 2.97 6.76 12.80
N ASN A 517 2.93 7.46 13.93
CA ASN A 517 2.29 8.78 14.07
C ASN A 517 0.84 8.83 13.53
N SER A 518 0.07 7.78 13.79
CA SER A 518 -1.29 7.57 13.27
C SER A 518 -2.18 7.00 14.39
N LYS A 519 -3.51 7.22 14.31
CA LYS A 519 -4.47 6.64 15.27
C LYS A 519 -4.82 5.17 14.98
N SER A 520 -4.61 4.76 13.74
CA SER A 520 -4.89 3.42 13.22
C SER A 520 -3.67 2.91 12.44
N GLN A 521 -3.71 1.63 12.06
CA GLN A 521 -2.71 1.00 11.19
C GLN A 521 -3.44 0.45 9.96
N MET A 522 -3.05 0.87 8.75
CA MET A 522 -3.74 0.44 7.53
C MET A 522 -2.85 -0.41 6.63
N ALA A 523 -3.44 -1.41 5.99
CA ALA A 523 -2.78 -2.22 4.98
C ALA A 523 -3.75 -2.62 3.87
N THR A 524 -3.26 -2.69 2.63
CA THR A 524 -3.91 -3.52 1.61
C THR A 524 -3.22 -4.88 1.58
N ALA A 525 -3.98 -5.96 1.39
CA ALA A 525 -3.47 -7.32 1.33
C ALA A 525 -3.86 -8.00 0.01
N ARG A 526 -2.93 -8.80 -0.52
CA ARG A 526 -3.06 -9.45 -1.83
C ARG A 526 -4.17 -10.52 -1.79
N PRO A 527 -5.18 -10.46 -2.68
CA PRO A 527 -6.17 -11.52 -2.80
C PRO A 527 -5.53 -12.90 -3.03
N GLY A 528 -6.08 -13.94 -2.41
CA GLY A 528 -5.61 -15.32 -2.51
C GLY A 528 -4.43 -15.68 -1.60
N VAL A 529 -3.87 -14.72 -0.85
CA VAL A 529 -2.76 -14.97 0.09
C VAL A 529 -3.26 -15.27 1.50
N MET A 530 -4.34 -14.60 1.92
CA MET A 530 -4.93 -14.80 3.24
C MET A 530 -5.91 -15.98 3.22
N LYS A 531 -6.03 -16.69 4.35
CA LYS A 531 -6.92 -17.86 4.45
C LYS A 531 -8.31 -17.43 4.92
N ARG A 532 -9.33 -17.81 4.16
CA ARG A 532 -10.74 -17.72 4.58
C ARG A 532 -11.01 -18.74 5.69
N ILE A 533 -11.74 -18.32 6.72
CA ILE A 533 -12.27 -19.23 7.76
C ILE A 533 -13.59 -19.85 7.26
N PRO A 534 -13.87 -21.13 7.53
CA PRO A 534 -15.16 -21.73 7.22
C PRO A 534 -16.32 -20.94 7.85
N PRO A 535 -17.41 -20.68 7.11
CA PRO A 535 -18.54 -19.92 7.64
C PRO A 535 -19.24 -20.69 8.77
N ASP A 536 -19.56 -19.99 9.85
CA ASP A 536 -20.28 -20.53 11.00
C ASP A 536 -21.59 -19.78 11.21
N ALA A 537 -22.70 -20.41 10.81
CA ALA A 537 -24.05 -19.84 10.92
C ALA A 537 -24.52 -19.65 12.36
N SER A 538 -23.86 -20.24 13.35
CA SER A 538 -24.22 -20.08 14.77
C SER A 538 -23.69 -18.77 15.38
N ARG A 539 -22.77 -18.08 14.70
CA ARG A 539 -22.20 -16.82 15.16
C ARG A 539 -23.26 -15.72 15.23
N LYS A 540 -23.23 -14.97 16.32
CA LYS A 540 -24.07 -13.78 16.53
C LYS A 540 -23.20 -12.54 16.51
N GLY A 541 -23.47 -11.64 15.58
CA GLY A 541 -22.79 -10.35 15.45
C GLY A 541 -23.76 -9.19 15.55
N LYS A 542 -23.21 -7.99 15.73
CA LYS A 542 -23.98 -6.73 15.81
C LYS A 542 -23.94 -6.01 14.47
N VAL A 543 -25.10 -5.73 13.88
CA VAL A 543 -25.19 -4.84 12.72
C VAL A 543 -25.37 -3.39 13.21
N VAL A 544 -24.44 -2.52 12.85
CA VAL A 544 -24.43 -1.10 13.18
C VAL A 544 -24.70 -0.31 11.90
N LYS A 545 -25.87 0.33 11.82
CA LYS A 545 -26.18 1.25 10.71
C LYS A 545 -25.47 2.57 10.95
N HIS A 546 -24.48 2.89 10.12
CA HIS A 546 -23.79 4.17 10.14
C HIS A 546 -24.40 5.08 9.07
N LYS A 547 -24.96 6.21 9.50
CA LYS A 547 -25.51 7.22 8.60
C LYS A 547 -24.39 8.13 8.11
N VAL A 548 -24.28 8.29 6.79
CA VAL A 548 -23.38 9.23 6.12
C VAL A 548 -24.21 10.32 5.44
N ASP A 549 -23.69 11.55 5.41
CA ASP A 549 -24.27 12.65 4.64
C ASP A 549 -23.56 12.77 3.28
N LEU A 550 -24.24 12.35 2.21
CA LEU A 550 -23.72 12.37 0.85
C LEU A 550 -24.62 13.18 -0.05
N SER A 551 -23.99 14.03 -0.86
CA SER A 551 -24.63 14.86 -1.87
C SER A 551 -24.11 14.50 -3.27
N GLU A 552 -24.81 14.96 -4.31
CA GLU A 552 -24.38 14.78 -5.71
C GLU A 552 -23.00 15.41 -6.00
N GLU A 553 -22.58 16.39 -5.20
CA GLU A 553 -21.26 17.03 -5.33
C GLU A 553 -20.11 16.15 -4.86
N ASP A 554 -20.38 15.15 -4.01
CA ASP A 554 -19.41 14.18 -3.51
C ASP A 554 -19.09 13.08 -4.54
N VAL A 555 -19.93 12.93 -5.56
CA VAL A 555 -19.73 11.98 -6.66
C VAL A 555 -18.84 12.65 -7.72
N SER A 556 -17.70 12.04 -8.02
CA SER A 556 -16.71 12.61 -8.94
C SER A 556 -16.82 12.09 -10.37
N LEU A 557 -17.38 10.89 -10.56
CA LEU A 557 -17.42 10.21 -11.85
C LEU A 557 -18.85 10.09 -12.40
N GLU A 558 -18.94 10.14 -13.73
CA GLU A 558 -20.08 9.73 -14.52
C GLU A 558 -19.74 8.39 -15.18
N ILE A 559 -20.46 7.33 -14.83
CA ILE A 559 -20.31 6.01 -15.46
C ILE A 559 -21.15 6.00 -16.72
N ILE A 560 -20.49 5.81 -17.86
CA ILE A 560 -21.13 5.83 -19.19
C ILE A 560 -21.50 4.42 -19.60
N GLN A 561 -20.59 3.46 -19.41
CA GLN A 561 -20.78 2.07 -19.81
C GLN A 561 -19.97 1.14 -18.91
N THR A 562 -20.55 -0.01 -18.57
CA THR A 562 -19.87 -1.12 -17.87
C THR A 562 -19.91 -2.35 -18.76
N GLU A 563 -18.75 -2.95 -18.99
CA GLU A 563 -18.59 -4.20 -19.73
C GLU A 563 -17.94 -5.23 -18.81
N LEU A 564 -18.71 -6.23 -18.38
CA LEU A 564 -18.20 -7.34 -17.60
C LEU A 564 -17.82 -8.49 -18.54
N GLY A 565 -16.71 -9.17 -18.23
CA GLY A 565 -16.29 -10.34 -18.97
C GLY A 565 -17.32 -11.46 -18.81
N SER A 566 -17.87 -11.93 -19.93
CA SER A 566 -18.69 -13.14 -19.98
C SER A 566 -17.80 -14.32 -20.35
N GLY A 567 -17.32 -15.06 -19.36
CA GLY A 567 -16.56 -16.29 -19.58
C GLY A 567 -16.88 -17.32 -18.50
N ASP A 568 -16.93 -18.60 -18.90
CA ASP A 568 -17.14 -19.72 -17.98
C ASP A 568 -15.92 -20.03 -17.10
N VAL A 569 -14.78 -19.35 -17.36
CA VAL A 569 -13.52 -19.56 -16.64
C VAL A 569 -13.51 -18.77 -15.34
N ASN A 570 -13.61 -19.48 -14.22
CA ASN A 570 -13.50 -18.90 -12.89
C ASN A 570 -12.03 -18.88 -12.42
N PHE A 571 -11.36 -17.72 -12.52
CA PHE A 571 -10.01 -17.52 -11.99
C PHE A 571 -9.92 -17.53 -10.46
N GLY A 572 -11.06 -17.50 -9.75
CA GLY A 572 -11.14 -17.70 -8.30
C GLY A 572 -11.25 -19.17 -7.88
N ALA A 573 -11.14 -20.12 -8.82
CA ALA A 573 -11.12 -21.54 -8.49
C ALA A 573 -9.84 -21.92 -7.72
N GLU A 574 -9.95 -22.91 -6.81
CA GLU A 574 -8.79 -23.43 -6.07
C GLU A 574 -7.71 -24.00 -7.01
N VAL A 575 -8.11 -24.45 -8.20
CA VAL A 575 -7.21 -24.94 -9.24
C VAL A 575 -7.54 -24.23 -10.56
N VAL A 576 -6.56 -23.51 -11.10
CA VAL A 576 -6.61 -22.95 -12.46
C VAL A 576 -5.68 -23.75 -13.36
N VAL A 577 -6.23 -24.36 -14.41
CA VAL A 577 -5.47 -25.07 -15.44
C VAL A 577 -5.33 -24.14 -16.63
N SER A 578 -4.11 -23.68 -16.91
CA SER A 578 -3.77 -22.91 -18.11
C SER A 578 -2.91 -23.79 -19.02
N GLY A 579 -3.26 -23.82 -20.31
CA GLY A 579 -2.51 -24.50 -21.37
C GLY A 579 -1.77 -23.53 -22.27
#